data_AF-A0A396H1J4-F1
#
_entry.id   AF-A0A396H1J4-F1
#
_cell.length_a   1.000
_cell.length_b   1.000
_cell.length_c   1.000
_cell.angle_alpha   90.00
_cell.angle_beta   90.00
_cell.angle_gamma   90.00
#
_symmetry.space_group_name_H-M   'P 1'
#
loop_
_entity.id
_entity.type
_entity.pdbx_description
1 polymer ?
#
loop_
_entity_poly.entity_id
_entity_poly.type
_entity_poly.pdbx_seq_one_letter_code
_entity_poly.pdbx_strand_id
1 'polypeptide(L)'
;MKFINYKEIKLYATFYMQREKNMDETLKFVYLLIRFLSIFFLIIKSNSFYSHVPNPCITDKDCIRRAGMNIRCRKGYCVNLILR
;
A
#
# COMPACT_ATOMS: atom_id res chain seq x y z
N MET A 1 -14.34 57.65 -5.58
CA MET A 1 -13.82 56.62 -6.51
C MET A 1 -12.75 55.68 -5.90
N LYS A 2 -11.79 56.16 -5.09
CA LYS A 2 -10.68 55.32 -4.56
C LYS A 2 -11.08 54.19 -3.59
N PHE A 3 -12.16 54.35 -2.83
CA PHE A 3 -12.60 53.37 -1.82
C PHE A 3 -13.13 52.05 -2.41
N ILE A 4 -13.74 52.08 -3.60
CA ILE A 4 -14.28 50.89 -4.27
C ILE A 4 -13.12 49.98 -4.72
N ASN A 5 -12.06 50.58 -5.27
CA ASN A 5 -10.87 49.88 -5.73
C ASN A 5 -10.14 49.17 -4.57
N TYR A 6 -10.03 49.81 -3.41
CA TYR A 6 -9.39 49.20 -2.23
C TYR A 6 -10.16 47.98 -1.70
N LYS A 7 -11.50 48.02 -1.75
CA LYS A 7 -12.36 46.92 -1.25
C LYS A 7 -12.23 45.67 -2.12
N GLU A 8 -12.21 45.85 -3.43
CA GLU A 8 -11.99 44.78 -4.42
C GLU A 8 -10.60 44.13 -4.27
N ILE A 9 -9.54 44.94 -4.14
CA ILE A 9 -8.16 44.45 -3.95
C ILE A 9 -8.06 43.63 -2.65
N LYS A 10 -8.68 44.11 -1.57
CA LYS A 10 -8.68 43.39 -0.28
C LYS A 10 -9.41 42.05 -0.37
N LEU A 11 -10.55 42.01 -1.05
CA LEU A 11 -11.34 40.79 -1.28
C LEU A 11 -10.52 39.75 -2.06
N TYR A 12 -9.85 40.18 -3.13
CA TYR A 12 -9.00 39.34 -3.96
C TYR A 12 -7.85 38.74 -3.15
N ALA A 13 -7.14 39.56 -2.36
CA ALA A 13 -6.05 39.09 -1.50
C ALA A 13 -6.51 38.01 -0.49
N THR A 14 -7.66 38.21 0.16
CA THR A 14 -8.22 37.19 1.07
C THR A 14 -8.60 35.90 0.35
N PHE A 15 -9.16 35.98 -0.86
CA PHE A 15 -9.53 34.80 -1.64
C PHE A 15 -8.30 33.99 -2.09
N TYR A 16 -7.22 34.69 -2.44
CA TYR A 16 -5.94 34.06 -2.77
C TYR A 16 -5.30 33.37 -1.56
N MET A 17 -5.24 34.05 -0.42
CA MET A 17 -4.71 33.49 0.84
C MET A 17 -5.53 32.27 1.31
N GLN A 18 -6.85 32.30 1.17
CA GLN A 18 -7.73 31.17 1.50
C GLN A 18 -7.47 29.96 0.59
N ARG A 19 -7.25 30.19 -0.72
CA ARG A 19 -6.94 29.11 -1.67
C ARG A 19 -5.58 28.48 -1.42
N GLU A 20 -4.53 29.26 -1.17
CA GLU A 20 -3.21 28.72 -0.85
C GLU A 20 -3.24 27.87 0.42
N LYS A 21 -3.94 28.34 1.45
CA LYS A 21 -4.12 27.59 2.70
C LYS A 21 -4.85 26.25 2.48
N ASN A 22 -5.92 26.25 1.69
CA ASN A 22 -6.66 25.02 1.38
C ASN A 22 -5.83 24.04 0.53
N MET A 23 -4.97 24.56 -0.36
CA MET A 23 -4.08 23.74 -1.19
C MET A 23 -2.99 23.06 -0.35
N ASP A 24 -2.40 23.76 0.62
CA ASP A 24 -1.43 23.19 1.57
C ASP A 24 -2.03 22.05 2.40
N GLU A 25 -3.23 22.26 2.93
CA GLU A 25 -3.91 21.26 3.76
C GLU A 25 -4.31 20.02 2.94
N THR A 26 -4.79 20.23 1.71
CA THR A 26 -5.10 19.15 0.77
C THR A 26 -3.84 18.39 0.36
N LEU A 27 -2.74 19.07 0.08
CA LEU A 27 -1.45 18.45 -0.26
C LEU A 27 -0.91 17.61 0.90
N LYS A 28 -1.02 18.10 2.15
CA LYS A 28 -0.66 17.34 3.35
C LYS A 28 -1.49 16.07 3.49
N PHE A 29 -2.79 16.14 3.25
CA PHE A 29 -3.68 14.98 3.29
C PHE A 29 -3.34 13.96 2.20
N VAL A 30 -3.14 14.42 0.96
CA VAL A 30 -2.74 13.57 -0.17
C VAL A 30 -1.40 12.89 0.11
N TYR A 31 -0.43 13.61 0.68
CA TYR A 31 0.86 13.05 1.06
C TYR A 31 0.72 11.93 2.10
N LEU A 32 -0.09 12.13 3.14
CA LEU A 32 -0.36 11.10 4.15
C LEU A 32 -1.04 9.87 3.54
N LEU A 33 -2.01 10.06 2.64
CA LEU A 33 -2.67 8.96 1.92
C LEU A 33 -1.70 8.16 1.06
N ILE A 34 -0.84 8.81 0.27
CA ILE A 34 0.16 8.14 -0.55
C ILE A 34 1.12 7.32 0.33
N ARG A 35 1.56 7.90 1.45
CA ARG A 35 2.46 7.23 2.39
C ARG A 35 1.79 6.00 3.02
N PHE A 36 0.52 6.11 3.40
CA PHE A 36 -0.28 5.00 3.89
C PHE A 36 -0.38 3.89 2.84
N LEU A 37 -0.84 4.21 1.63
CA LEU A 37 -0.96 3.23 0.53
C LEU A 37 0.37 2.53 0.20
N SER A 38 1.48 3.25 0.24
CA SER A 38 2.83 2.69 0.04
C SER A 38 3.18 1.63 1.10
N ILE A 39 2.91 1.90 2.38
CA ILE A 39 3.13 0.94 3.47
C ILE A 39 2.25 -0.31 3.28
N PHE A 40 0.97 -0.12 2.94
CA PHE A 40 0.06 -1.25 2.67
C PHE A 40 0.55 -2.10 1.50
N PHE A 41 1.03 -1.46 0.43
CA PHE A 41 1.58 -2.16 -0.72
C PHE A 41 2.81 -3.01 -0.35
N LEU A 42 3.71 -2.48 0.47
CA LEU A 42 4.86 -3.24 0.99
C LEU A 42 4.43 -4.44 1.84
N ILE A 43 3.44 -4.29 2.71
CA ILE A 43 2.91 -5.40 3.53
C ILE A 43 2.33 -6.50 2.64
N ILE A 44 1.52 -6.13 1.63
CA ILE A 44 0.93 -7.10 0.69
C ILE A 44 2.03 -7.84 -0.08
N LYS A 45 3.03 -7.12 -0.59
CA LYS A 45 4.18 -7.73 -1.29
C LYS A 45 4.92 -8.70 -0.38
N SER A 46 5.26 -8.31 0.85
CA SER A 46 5.95 -9.19 1.81
C SER A 46 5.14 -10.44 2.16
N ASN A 47 3.83 -10.31 2.37
CA ASN A 47 2.95 -11.47 2.63
C ASN A 47 2.79 -12.39 1.42
N SER A 48 2.73 -11.82 0.20
CA SER A 48 2.70 -12.60 -1.03
C SER A 48 4.00 -13.40 -1.21
N PHE A 49 5.14 -12.80 -0.86
CA PHE A 49 6.44 -13.48 -0.91
C PHE A 49 6.54 -14.61 0.11
N TYR A 50 6.04 -14.39 1.34
CA TYR A 50 5.98 -15.42 2.38
C TYR A 50 5.16 -16.64 1.96
N SER A 51 4.11 -16.43 1.15
CA SER A 51 3.28 -17.53 0.62
C SER A 51 3.99 -18.35 -0.46
N HIS A 52 5.03 -17.80 -1.09
CA HIS A 52 5.84 -18.47 -2.12
C HIS A 52 7.11 -19.13 -1.57
N VAL A 53 7.52 -18.83 -0.34
CA VAL A 53 8.64 -19.55 0.29
C VAL A 53 8.13 -20.96 0.64
N PRO A 54 8.67 -22.02 0.01
CA PRO A 54 8.22 -23.35 0.33
C PRO A 54 8.57 -23.66 1.78
N ASN A 55 7.59 -24.19 2.53
CA ASN A 55 7.79 -24.51 3.93
C ASN A 55 8.94 -25.51 4.08
N PRO A 56 9.90 -25.27 5.00
CA PRO A 56 10.94 -26.22 5.30
C PRO A 56 10.31 -27.49 5.91
N CYS A 57 10.85 -28.66 5.56
CA CYS A 57 10.38 -29.96 6.04
C CYS A 57 11.54 -30.93 6.23
N ILE A 58 11.37 -31.89 7.16
CA ILE A 58 12.32 -32.99 7.38
C ILE A 58 11.69 -34.30 6.89
N THR A 59 10.38 -34.44 7.08
CA THR A 59 9.60 -35.61 6.70
C THR A 59 8.35 -35.21 5.90
N ASP A 60 7.80 -36.14 5.13
CA ASP A 60 6.57 -35.92 4.36
C ASP A 60 5.36 -35.56 5.24
N LYS A 61 5.40 -35.84 6.54
CA LYS A 61 4.33 -35.53 7.50
C LYS A 61 4.32 -34.06 7.93
N ASP A 62 5.44 -33.35 7.77
CA ASP A 62 5.57 -31.93 8.13
C ASP A 62 4.83 -31.02 7.14
N CYS A 63 4.56 -31.54 5.94
CA CYS A 63 3.84 -30.81 4.90
C CYS A 63 2.32 -30.91 5.12
N ILE A 64 1.66 -29.75 5.22
CA ILE A 64 0.20 -29.67 5.33
C ILE A 64 -0.42 -30.21 4.03
N ARG A 65 -1.07 -31.37 4.13
CA ARG A 65 -1.85 -31.94 3.03
C ARG A 65 -3.13 -31.13 2.85
N ARG A 66 -3.26 -30.42 1.73
CA ARG A 66 -4.53 -29.85 1.29
C ARG A 66 -5.19 -30.80 0.29
N ALA A 67 -6.51 -30.92 0.35
CA ALA A 67 -7.28 -31.73 -0.58
C ALA A 67 -6.96 -31.31 -2.03
N GLY A 68 -6.64 -32.29 -2.89
CA GLY A 68 -6.28 -32.06 -4.29
C GLY A 68 -4.80 -31.74 -4.56
N MET A 69 -3.92 -31.68 -3.55
CA MET A 69 -2.48 -31.46 -3.74
C MET A 69 -1.64 -32.61 -3.20
N ASN A 70 -0.82 -33.22 -4.07
CA ASN A 70 0.17 -34.22 -3.67
C ASN A 70 1.47 -33.52 -3.24
N ILE A 71 1.51 -33.01 -2.01
CA ILE A 71 2.69 -32.34 -1.45
C ILE A 71 3.61 -33.39 -0.79
N ARG A 72 4.90 -33.33 -1.12
CA ARG A 72 5.97 -34.15 -0.48
C ARG A 72 7.17 -33.31 -0.10
N CYS A 73 7.96 -33.80 0.84
CA CYS A 73 9.21 -33.19 1.22
C CYS A 73 10.32 -33.59 0.23
N ARG A 74 10.90 -32.61 -0.47
CA ARG A 74 12.03 -32.81 -1.37
C ARG A 74 13.11 -31.78 -1.07
N LYS A 75 14.34 -32.26 -0.85
CA LYS A 75 15.52 -31.41 -0.57
C LYS A 75 15.27 -30.42 0.60
N GLY A 76 14.52 -30.83 1.61
CA GLY A 76 14.20 -30.01 2.78
C GLY A 76 13.02 -29.05 2.61
N TYR A 77 12.25 -29.13 1.51
CA TYR A 77 11.14 -28.23 1.22
C TYR A 77 9.87 -28.98 0.74
N CYS A 78 8.71 -28.47 1.13
CA CYS A 78 7.42 -29.00 0.67
C CYS A 78 7.15 -28.60 -0.79
N VAL A 79 7.06 -29.58 -1.68
CA VAL A 79 6.80 -29.38 -3.13
C VAL A 79 5.54 -30.12 -3.57
N ASN A 80 4.74 -29.50 -4.43
CA ASN A 80 3.56 -30.15 -5.03
C ASN A 80 3.97 -30.93 -6.28
N LEU A 81 3.67 -32.23 -6.31
CA LEU A 81 4.01 -33.13 -7.43
C LEU A 81 3.12 -32.95 -8.67
N ILE A 82 2.00 -32.23 -8.56
CA ILE A 82 1.01 -32.05 -9.64
C ILE A 82 1.30 -30.80 -10.51
N LEU A 83 2.19 -29.90 -10.07
CA LEU A 83 2.70 -28.81 -10.91
C LEU A 83 3.79 -29.36 -11.86
N ARG A 84 3.35 -30.00 -12.96
CA ARG A 84 4.14 -30.23 -14.16
C ARG A 84 3.47 -29.55 -15.34
#